data_AF-A0A7G9YIA0-F1
#
_entry.id   AF-A0A7G9YIA0-F1
#
_cell.length_a   1.000
_cell.length_b   1.000
_cell.length_c   1.000
_cell.angle_alpha   90.00
_cell.angle_beta   90.00
_cell.angle_gamma   90.00
#
_symmetry.space_group_name_H-M   'P 1'
#
loop_
_entity.id
_entity.type
_entity.pdbx_description
1 polymer ?
#
loop_
_entity_poly.entity_id
_entity_poly.type
_entity_poly.pdbx_seq_one_letter_code
_entity_poly.pdbx_strand_id
1 'polypeptide(L)' 'MQLLSQSRKKNNKTYTYYSIAESYREGKESKKKIICYLGSLTPLKAQQIRNALKITQTPDTFVATFDDLLFARPLALS' A
#
# COMPACT_ATOMS: atom_id res chain seq x y z
N MET A 1 -8.48 -4.16 -1.59
CA MET A 1 -7.96 -3.67 -0.28
C MET A 1 -7.58 -2.20 -0.38
N GLN A 2 -7.54 -1.47 0.74
CA GLN A 2 -7.19 -0.04 0.78
C GLN A 2 -6.39 0.31 2.04
N LEU A 3 -5.58 1.36 1.95
CA LEU A 3 -4.89 1.95 3.10
C LEU A 3 -5.82 2.94 3.79
N LEU A 4 -6.25 2.63 5.01
CA LEU A 4 -7.09 3.50 5.84
C LEU A 4 -6.22 4.34 6.78
N SER A 5 -6.43 5.65 6.80
CA SER A 5 -5.79 6.56 7.76
C SER A 5 -6.73 6.91 8.91
N GLN A 6 -6.22 6.90 10.13
CA GLN A 6 -6.94 7.25 11.35
C GLN A 6 -6.11 8.28 12.12
N SER A 7 -6.69 9.44 12.40
CA SER A 7 -6.02 10.49 13.17
C SER A 7 -6.47 10.45 14.63
N ARG A 8 -5.50 10.50 15.56
CA ARG A 8 -5.76 10.63 17.00
C ARG A 8 -5.06 11.88 17.53
N LYS A 9 -5.79 12.69 18.32
CA LYS A 9 -5.23 13.83 19.04
C LYS A 9 -4.79 13.40 20.44
N LYS A 10 -3.57 13.75 20.85
CA LYS A 10 -3.04 13.53 22.20
C LYS A 10 -2.07 14.66 22.55
N ASN A 11 -2.25 15.30 23.70
CA ASN A 11 -1.41 16.39 24.20
C ASN A 11 -1.15 17.48 23.14
N ASN A 12 -2.22 18.02 22.54
CA ASN A 12 -2.18 19.00 21.43
C ASN A 12 -1.44 18.57 20.15
N LYS A 13 -1.01 17.31 20.04
CA LYS A 13 -0.39 16.75 18.84
C LYS A 13 -1.37 15.82 18.11
N THR A 14 -1.37 15.87 16.79
CA THR A 14 -2.15 14.96 15.94
C THR A 14 -1.24 13.87 15.40
N TYR A 15 -1.61 12.62 15.63
CA TYR A 15 -0.90 11.44 15.14
C TYR A 15 -1.77 10.73 14.11
N THR A 16 -1.20 10.40 12.95
CA THR A 16 -1.88 9.60 11.93
C THR A 16 -1.36 8.18 11.97
N TYR A 17 -2.28 7.24 12.10
CA TYR A 17 -2.03 5.80 12.07
C TYR A 17 -2.69 5.20 10.84
N TYR A 18 -2.15 4.09 10.37
CA TYR A 18 -2.58 3.44 9.15
C TYR A 18 -2.92 1.97 9.40
N SER A 19 -3.91 1.48 8.66
CA SER A 19 -4.31 0.08 8.62
C SER A 19 -4.62 -0.33 7.19
N ILE A 20 -4.38 -1.60 6.85
CA ILE A 20 -4.92 -2.21 5.64
C ILE A 20 -6.34 -2.67 5.94
N ALA A 21 -7.29 -2.22 5.12
CA ALA A 21 -8.68 -2.57 5.24
C ALA A 21 -9.21 -3.20 3.94
N GLU A 22 -10.16 -4.12 4.09
CA GLU A 22 -10.92 -4.69 3.00
C GLU A 22 -12.36 -4.19 3.06
N SER A 23 -12.91 -3.80 1.91
CA SER A 23 -14.32 -3.45 1.81
C SER A 23 -15.14 -4.71 1.59
N TYR A 24 -16.25 -4.85 2.30
CA TYR A 24 -17.21 -5.94 2.13
C TYR A 24 -18.64 -5.39 2.17
N ARG A 25 -19.61 -6.16 1.68
CA ARG A 25 -21.02 -5.80 1.75
C ARG A 25 -21.72 -6.61 2.83
N GLU A 26 -22.52 -5.92 3.63
CA GLU A 26 -23.46 -6.53 4.56
C GLU A 26 -24.86 -6.01 4.21
N GLY A 27 -25.62 -6.83 3.48
CA GLY A 27 -26.86 -6.39 2.85
C GLY A 27 -26.63 -5.26 1.84
N LYS A 28 -27.27 -4.11 2.09
CA LYS A 28 -27.16 -2.91 1.25
C LYS A 28 -26.03 -1.96 1.68
N GLU A 29 -25.38 -2.23 2.81
CA GLU A 29 -24.33 -1.35 3.35
C GLU A 29 -22.94 -1.82 2.93
N SER A 30 -22.08 -0.86 2.57
CA SER A 30 -20.65 -1.11 2.38
C SER A 30 -19.93 -0.92 3.70
N LYS A 31 -19.30 -1.98 4.20
CA LYS A 31 -18.51 -1.98 5.43
C LYS A 31 -17.03 -2.18 5.14
N LYS A 32 -16.20 -1.91 6.15
CA LYS A 32 -14.74 -2.06 6.07
C LYS A 32 -14.28 -2.96 7.21
N LYS A 33 -13.50 -3.98 6.90
CA LYS A 33 -12.85 -4.86 7.88
C LYS A 33 -11.36 -4.51 7.92
N ILE A 34 -10.82 -4.29 9.12
CA ILE A 34 -9.37 -4.14 9.29
C ILE A 34 -8.72 -5.51 9.15
N ILE A 35 -7.77 -5.62 8.23
CA ILE A 35 -7.01 -6.85 7.98
C ILE A 35 -5.66 -6.79 8.72
N CYS A 36 -5.03 -5.62 8.74
CA CYS A 36 -3.73 -5.44 9.40
C CYS A 36 -3.59 -4.00 9.92
N TYR A 37 -3.04 -3.83 11.12
CA TYR A 37 -2.64 -2.54 11.68
C TYR A 37 -1.17 -2.27 11.37
N LEU A 38 -0.86 -1.12 10.77
CA LEU A 38 0.51 -0.75 10.38
C LEU A 38 1.15 0.28 11.31
N GLY A 39 0.34 0.97 12.12
CA GLY A 39 0.83 2.03 13.00
C GLY A 39 1.15 3.32 12.23
N SER A 40 2.12 4.09 12.70
CA SER A 40 2.53 5.34 12.06
C SER A 40 3.42 5.07 10.85
N LEU A 41 3.23 5.85 9.78
CA LEU A 41 4.03 5.76 8.57
C LEU A 41 4.48 7.16 8.16
N THR A 42 5.66 7.24 7.53
CA THR A 42 6.06 8.45 6.81
C THR A 42 5.15 8.65 5.59
N PRO A 43 4.98 9.89 5.11
CA PRO A 43 4.18 10.16 3.90
C PRO A 43 4.64 9.31 2.70
N LEU A 44 5.95 9.13 2.53
CA LEU A 44 6.54 8.31 1.48
C LEU A 44 6.13 6.83 1.60
N LYS A 45 6.27 6.22 2.79
CA LYS A 45 5.87 4.82 3.01
C LYS A 45 4.37 4.61 2.80
N ALA A 46 3.54 5.54 3.27
CA ALA A 46 2.10 5.48 3.05
C ALA A 46 1.77 5.54 1.55
N GLN A 47 2.49 6.34 0.77
CA GLN A 47 2.30 6.41 -0.69
C GLN A 47 2.76 5.13 -1.40
N GLN A 48 3.91 4.57 -1.02
CA GLN A 48 4.38 3.30 -1.56
C GLN A 48 3.36 2.17 -1.33
N ILE A 49 2.80 2.08 -0.13
CA ILE A 49 1.76 1.09 0.18
C ILE A 49 0.49 1.34 -0.63
N ARG A 50 0.06 2.60 -0.81
CA ARG A 50 -1.08 2.91 -1.68
C ARG A 50 -0.86 2.45 -3.12
N ASN A 51 0.35 2.65 -3.66
CA ASN A 51 0.69 2.21 -5.00
C ASN A 51 0.65 0.68 -5.10
N ALA A 52 1.27 -0.03 -4.14
CA ALA A 52 1.24 -1.49 -4.10
C ALA A 52 -0.20 -2.04 -4.02
N LEU A 53 -1.05 -1.47 -3.16
CA LEU A 53 -2.44 -1.91 -3.02
C LEU A 53 -3.27 -1.65 -4.29
N LYS A 54 -2.98 -0.59 -5.05
CA LYS A 54 -3.63 -0.35 -6.36
C LYS A 54 -3.22 -1.41 -7.38
N ILE A 55 -1.92 -1.73 -7.45
CA ILE A 55 -1.36 -2.72 -8.36
C ILE A 55 -1.96 -4.11 -8.11
N THR A 56 -2.12 -4.52 -6.84
CA THR A 56 -2.73 -5.82 -6.51
C THR A 56 -4.20 -5.97 -6.91
N GLN A 57 -4.87 -4.88 -7.32
CA GLN A 57 -6.28 -4.94 -7.77
C GLN A 57 -6.41 -5.15 -9.27
N THR A 58 -5.33 -5.04 -10.04
CA THR A 58 -5.30 -5.29 -11.48
C THR A 58 -4.48 -6.56 -11.74
N PRO A 59 -5.07 -7.61 -12.33
CA PRO A 59 -4.39 -8.91 -12.47
C PRO A 59 -3.11 -8.83 -13.30
N ASP A 60 -3.03 -7.88 -14.24
CA ASP A 60 -1.93 -7.75 -15.20
C ASP A 60 -0.91 -6.68 -14.79
N THR A 61 -0.76 -6.38 -13.50
CA THR A 61 0.18 -5.35 -13.03
C THR A 61 1.20 -5.92 -12.04
N PHE A 62 2.47 -5.60 -12.28
CA PHE A 62 3.58 -6.02 -11.43
C PHE A 62 4.39 -4.82 -10.96
N VAL A 63 5.16 -5.00 -9.88
CA VAL A 63 6.09 -4.01 -9.35
C VAL A 63 7.49 -4.39 -9.82
N ALA A 64 8.20 -3.43 -10.41
CA ALA A 64 9.59 -3.57 -10.81
C ALA A 64 10.40 -2.39 -10.26
N THR A 65 11.62 -2.67 -9.84
CA THR A 65 12.68 -1.69 -9.59
C THR A 65 13.38 -1.32 -10.89
N PHE A 66 14.20 -0.28 -10.89
CA PHE A 66 15.03 0.00 -12.06
C PHE A 66 15.99 -1.16 -12.37
N ASP A 67 16.52 -1.82 -11.34
CA ASP A 67 17.40 -2.97 -11.50
C ASP A 67 16.72 -4.14 -12.20
N ASP A 68 15.41 -4.35 -11.97
CA ASP A 68 14.62 -5.37 -12.68
C ASP A 68 14.45 -5.05 -14.19
N LEU A 69 14.66 -3.79 -14.59
CA LEU A 69 14.56 -3.33 -15.98
C LEU A 69 15.93 -3.22 -16.69
N LEU A 70 17.02 -3.31 -15.95
CA LEU A 70 18.36 -3.22 -16.51
C LEU A 70 18.76 -4.55 -17.14
N PHE A 71 18.83 -4.58 -18.48
CA PHE A 71 19.38 -5.71 -19.20
C PHE A 71 20.91 -5.71 -19.06
N ALA A 72 21.46 -6.72 -18.36
CA ALA A 72 22.88 -7.00 -18.43
C ALA A 72 23.23 -7.44 -19.86
N ARG A 73 24.06 -6.65 -20.55
CA ARG A 73 24.59 -7.02 -21.87
C ARG A 73 25.37 -8.34 -21.70
N PRO A 74 25.04 -9.43 -22.42
CA PRO A 74 25.87 -10.61 -22.40
C PRO A 74 27.24 -10.20 -22.95
N LEU A 75 28.30 -10.42 -22.17
CA LEU A 75 29.65 -10.37 -22.71
C LEU A 75 29.71 -11.50 -23.76
N ALA A 76 29.71 -11.11 -25.03
CA ALA A 76 29.99 -12.02 -26.12
C ALA A 76 31.35 -12.65 -25.82
N LEU A 77 31.35 -13.96 -25.54
CA LEU A 77 32.54 -14.76 -25.45
C LEU A 77 33.19 -14.72 -26.84
N SER A 78 34.30 -13.99 -26.95
CA SER A 78 35.23 -14.01 -28.08
C SER A 78 36.22 -15.16 -27.94
#